data_AF-A0A538B050-F1
#
_entry.id   AF-A0A538B050-F1
#
_cell.length_a   1.000
_cell.length_b   1.000
_cell.length_c   1.000
_cell.angle_alpha   90.00
_cell.angle_beta   90.00
_cell.angle_gamma   90.00
#
_symmetry.space_group_name_H-M   'P 1'
#
loop_
_entity.id
_entity.type
_entity.pdbx_description
1 polymer ?
#
loop_
_entity_poly.entity_id
_entity_poly.type
_entity_poly.pdbx_seq_one_letter_code
_entity_poly.pdbx_strand_id
1 'polypeptide(L)'
;MTAGQAIADLRFEPPGPGSWALDAVHHPHPVTRYWAEMHPEPFRRGFSEFTAFYGMLLDTMLSEYVNGFAYHQQLPVSPDEVPARLQRAEQVFEQKVWREQLREWNEVCKP
;
A
#
# COMPACT_ATOMS: atom_id res chain seq x y z
N MET A 1 -7.60 -32.47 -15.74
CA MET A 1 -8.12 -32.21 -14.38
C MET A 1 -9.50 -31.60 -14.52
N THR A 2 -10.50 -32.05 -13.77
CA THR A 2 -11.83 -31.41 -13.77
C THR A 2 -11.77 -30.11 -12.97
N ALA A 3 -12.67 -29.16 -13.24
CA ALA A 3 -12.73 -27.89 -12.51
C ALA A 3 -12.88 -28.10 -10.98
N GLY A 4 -13.60 -29.15 -10.56
CA GLY A 4 -13.76 -29.50 -9.14
C GLY A 4 -12.48 -29.98 -8.45
N GLN A 5 -11.55 -30.59 -9.20
CA GLN A 5 -10.25 -31.01 -8.68
C GLN A 5 -9.29 -29.81 -8.53
N ALA A 6 -9.34 -28.86 -9.46
CA ALA A 6 -8.53 -27.63 -9.38
C ALA A 6 -8.90 -26.72 -8.20
N ILE A 7 -10.17 -26.72 -7.78
CA ILE A 7 -10.63 -25.96 -6.60
C ILE A 7 -10.14 -26.61 -5.30
N ALA A 8 -10.08 -27.95 -5.24
CA ALA A 8 -9.63 -28.68 -4.06
C ALA A 8 -8.15 -28.43 -3.70
N ASP A 9 -7.35 -27.96 -4.67
CA ASP A 9 -5.91 -27.69 -4.50
C ASP A 9 -5.58 -26.22 -4.16
N LEU A 10 -6.55 -25.31 -4.15
CA LEU A 10 -6.31 -23.90 -3.82
C LEU A 10 -5.97 -23.74 -2.34
N ARG A 11 -4.84 -23.07 -2.06
CA ARG A 11 -4.41 -22.73 -0.70
C ARG A 11 -4.40 -21.22 -0.50
N PHE A 12 -4.84 -20.80 0.68
CA PHE A 12 -4.88 -19.40 1.09
C PHE A 12 -3.93 -19.19 2.26
N GLU A 13 -2.64 -19.39 2.00
CA GLU A 13 -1.59 -19.15 2.98
C GLU A 13 -1.28 -17.65 3.07
N PRO A 14 -0.92 -17.14 4.25
CA PRO A 14 -0.48 -15.76 4.37
C PRO A 14 0.76 -15.52 3.48
N PRO A 15 0.80 -14.40 2.73
CA PRO A 15 1.93 -14.07 1.85
C PRO A 15 3.28 -13.95 2.57
N GLY A 16 3.26 -13.63 3.87
CA GLY A 16 4.44 -13.49 4.70
C GLY A 16 4.09 -13.35 6.19
N PRO A 17 5.08 -13.09 7.05
CA PRO A 17 4.87 -12.92 8.48
C PRO A 17 3.94 -11.76 8.84
N GLY A 18 3.26 -11.87 9.98
CA GLY A 18 2.38 -10.84 10.51
C GLY A 18 0.95 -10.95 9.98
N SER A 19 0.15 -9.92 10.29
CA SER A 19 -1.30 -9.93 10.02
C SER A 19 -1.61 -9.39 8.63
N TRP A 20 -2.30 -10.19 7.83
CA TRP A 20 -2.78 -9.82 6.50
C TRP A 20 -4.31 -9.70 6.50
N ALA A 21 -4.83 -8.62 5.95
CA ALA A 21 -6.26 -8.36 5.83
C ALA A 21 -6.71 -8.43 4.36
N LEU A 22 -7.79 -9.15 4.09
CA LEU A 22 -8.42 -9.20 2.77
C LEU A 22 -9.02 -7.83 2.42
N ASP A 23 -8.70 -7.30 1.25
CA ASP A 23 -9.25 -6.05 0.74
C ASP A 23 -10.41 -6.27 -0.21
N ALA A 24 -11.57 -6.59 0.37
CA ALA A 24 -12.80 -6.70 -0.39
C ALA A 24 -13.44 -5.34 -0.74
N VAL A 25 -12.91 -4.22 -0.23
CA VAL A 25 -13.47 -2.88 -0.48
C VAL A 25 -13.00 -2.36 -1.84
N HIS A 26 -11.70 -2.49 -2.13
CA HIS A 26 -11.13 -2.06 -3.41
C HIS A 26 -11.08 -3.20 -4.44
N HIS A 27 -10.92 -4.44 -3.98
CA HIS A 27 -10.84 -5.64 -4.83
C HIS A 27 -11.83 -6.72 -4.38
N PRO A 28 -13.14 -6.54 -4.61
CA PRO A 28 -14.17 -7.49 -4.17
C PRO A 28 -14.08 -8.87 -4.84
N HIS A 29 -13.32 -8.97 -5.93
CA HIS A 29 -13.11 -10.19 -6.70
C HIS A 29 -11.63 -10.37 -7.04
N PRO A 30 -11.20 -11.60 -7.42
CA PRO A 30 -9.83 -11.84 -7.84
C PRO A 30 -9.39 -10.90 -8.96
N VAL A 31 -8.20 -10.32 -8.79
CA VAL A 31 -7.56 -9.47 -9.79
C VAL A 31 -6.98 -10.32 -10.92
N THR A 32 -6.65 -9.65 -12.03
CA THR A 32 -5.95 -10.32 -13.14
C THR A 32 -4.52 -10.68 -12.73
N ARG A 33 -3.94 -11.71 -13.37
CA ARG A 33 -2.53 -12.06 -13.18
C ARG A 33 -1.59 -10.88 -13.46
N TYR A 34 -1.86 -10.12 -14.52
CA TYR A 34 -1.10 -8.92 -14.87
C TYR A 34 -1.02 -7.92 -13.70
N TRP A 35 -2.15 -7.66 -13.04
CA TRP A 35 -2.18 -6.78 -11.88
C TRP A 35 -1.37 -7.37 -10.72
N ALA A 36 -1.59 -8.64 -10.40
CA ALA A 36 -0.90 -9.30 -9.29
C ALA A 36 0.63 -9.29 -9.44
N GLU A 37 1.14 -9.36 -10.66
CA GLU A 37 2.58 -9.32 -10.95
C GLU A 37 3.16 -7.90 -10.97
N MET A 38 2.40 -6.90 -11.43
CA MET A 38 2.91 -5.55 -11.66
C MET A 38 2.69 -4.58 -10.48
N HIS A 39 1.69 -4.83 -9.63
CA HIS A 39 1.27 -3.89 -8.59
C HIS A 39 2.14 -3.86 -7.32
N PRO A 40 2.58 -5.00 -6.73
CA PRO A 40 3.14 -5.00 -5.37
C PRO A 40 4.33 -4.06 -5.14
N GLU A 41 5.33 -4.08 -6.02
CA GLU A 41 6.56 -3.29 -5.84
C GLU A 41 6.32 -1.78 -6.00
N PRO A 42 5.68 -1.30 -7.08
CA PRO A 42 5.39 0.12 -7.23
C PRO A 42 4.46 0.63 -6.14
N PHE A 43 3.49 -0.18 -5.72
CA PHE A 43 2.58 0.16 -4.63
C PHE A 43 3.34 0.39 -3.32
N ARG A 44 4.18 -0.57 -2.92
CA ARG A 44 5.00 -0.47 -1.71
C ARG A 44 5.89 0.77 -1.77
N ARG A 45 6.54 1.02 -2.91
CA ARG A 45 7.41 2.18 -3.09
C ARG A 45 6.63 3.49 -2.93
N GLY A 46 5.56 3.69 -3.69
CA GLY A 46 4.76 4.91 -3.64
C GLY A 46 4.13 5.16 -2.28
N PHE A 47 3.67 4.09 -1.60
CA PHE A 47 3.13 4.21 -0.24
C PHE A 47 4.20 4.66 0.75
N SER A 48 5.43 4.12 0.65
CA SER A 48 6.55 4.49 1.52
C SER A 48 6.99 5.95 1.30
N GLU A 49 7.04 6.39 0.04
CA GLU A 49 7.37 7.78 -0.31
C GLU A 49 6.31 8.74 0.25
N PHE A 50 5.02 8.38 0.13
CA PHE A 50 3.91 9.17 0.64
C PHE A 50 3.92 9.28 2.18
N THR A 51 4.03 8.16 2.90
CA THR A 51 4.03 8.15 4.37
C THR A 51 5.22 8.92 4.94
N ALA A 52 6.40 8.81 4.30
CA ALA A 52 7.59 9.59 4.67
C ALA A 52 7.38 11.09 4.42
N PHE A 53 6.86 11.46 3.26
CA PHE A 53 6.62 12.87 2.93
C PHE A 53 5.73 13.57 3.95
N TYR A 54 4.69 12.89 4.42
CA TYR A 54 3.72 13.42 5.39
C TYR A 54 4.11 13.20 6.87
N GLY A 55 5.24 12.55 7.16
CA GLY A 55 5.66 12.27 8.54
C GLY A 55 4.74 11.29 9.29
N MET A 56 4.11 10.37 8.56
CA MET A 56 3.23 9.36 9.16
C MET A 56 4.04 8.32 9.95
N LEU A 57 3.42 7.73 10.98
CA LEU A 57 3.99 6.63 11.78
C LEU A 57 3.81 5.24 11.13
N LEU A 58 3.49 5.22 9.84
CA LEU A 58 3.48 4.03 9.00
C LEU A 58 4.71 4.10 8.10
N ASP A 59 5.45 2.99 8.01
CA ASP A 59 6.52 2.88 7.03
C ASP A 59 5.89 2.69 5.65
N THR A 60 5.11 1.63 5.47
CA THR A 60 4.50 1.30 4.19
C THR A 60 3.26 0.43 4.35
N MET A 61 2.61 0.13 3.23
CA MET A 61 1.58 -0.90 3.13
C MET A 61 1.98 -1.90 2.05
N LEU A 62 2.04 -3.18 2.41
CA LEU A 62 2.26 -4.26 1.46
C LEU A 62 0.94 -4.63 0.79
N SER A 63 1.01 -5.09 -0.46
CA SER A 63 -0.11 -5.64 -1.20
C SER A 63 0.34 -6.91 -1.90
N GLU A 64 -0.30 -8.03 -1.56
CA GLU A 64 0.02 -9.35 -2.11
C GLU A 64 -1.26 -10.07 -2.53
N TYR A 65 -1.14 -10.99 -3.49
CA TYR A 65 -2.29 -11.58 -4.16
C TYR A 65 -2.29 -13.10 -4.06
N VAL A 66 -3.15 -13.64 -3.19
CA VAL A 66 -3.28 -15.10 -3.01
C VAL A 66 -4.46 -15.58 -3.83
N ASN A 67 -4.20 -16.38 -4.86
CA ASN A 67 -5.21 -16.81 -5.84
C ASN A 67 -5.98 -15.62 -6.47
N GLY A 68 -5.29 -14.48 -6.64
CA GLY A 68 -5.86 -13.24 -7.15
C GLY A 68 -6.63 -12.39 -6.13
N PHE A 69 -6.89 -12.88 -4.91
CA PHE A 69 -7.50 -12.06 -3.86
C PHE A 69 -6.45 -11.14 -3.25
N ALA A 70 -6.79 -9.85 -3.11
CA ALA A 70 -5.89 -8.82 -2.60
C ALA A 70 -5.83 -8.86 -1.08
N TYR A 71 -4.62 -8.97 -0.53
CA TYR A 71 -4.37 -8.85 0.91
C TYR A 71 -3.41 -7.70 1.17
N HIS A 72 -3.64 -6.98 2.27
CA HIS A 72 -2.79 -5.90 2.73
C HIS A 72 -2.23 -6.14 4.12
N GLN A 73 -1.02 -5.65 4.33
CA GLN A 73 -0.38 -5.57 5.64
C GLN A 73 0.20 -4.16 5.80
N GLN A 74 -0.17 -3.48 6.89
CA GLN A 74 0.43 -2.20 7.25
C GLN A 74 1.68 -2.45 8.10
N LEU A 75 2.77 -1.77 7.75
CA LEU A 75 4.02 -1.84 8.51
C LEU A 75 4.22 -0.53 9.27
N PRO A 76 4.44 -0.58 10.60
CA PRO A 76 4.76 0.61 11.37
C PRO A 76 6.16 1.11 11.01
N VAL A 77 6.41 2.39 11.24
CA VAL A 77 7.76 2.95 11.14
C VAL A 77 8.68 2.37 12.21
N SER A 78 9.99 2.27 11.92
CA SER A 78 11.00 1.94 12.94
C SER A 78 10.99 2.96 14.08
N PRO A 79 11.16 2.52 15.36
CA PRO A 79 11.24 3.43 16.50
C PRO A 79 12.27 4.55 16.33
N ASP A 80 13.40 4.27 15.68
CA ASP A 80 14.49 5.23 15.48
C ASP A 80 14.11 6.39 14.55
N GLU A 81 13.13 6.18 13.66
CA GLU A 81 12.66 7.20 12.73
C GLU A 81 11.52 8.06 13.30
N VAL A 82 10.87 7.61 14.39
CA VAL A 82 9.69 8.30 14.97
C VAL A 82 9.96 9.79 15.24
N PRO A 83 11.10 10.20 15.84
CA PRO A 83 11.36 11.63 16.06
C PRO A 83 11.37 12.45 14.76
N ALA A 84 11.99 11.93 13.70
CA ALA A 84 12.05 12.60 12.41
C ALA A 84 10.66 12.66 11.74
N ARG A 85 9.86 11.59 11.84
CA ARG A 85 8.47 11.58 11.33
C ARG A 85 7.61 12.63 12.03
N LEU A 86 7.69 12.74 13.36
CA LEU A 86 6.94 13.74 14.12
C LEU A 86 7.35 15.18 13.77
N GLN A 87 8.65 15.45 13.64
CA GLN A 87 9.14 16.75 13.20
C GLN A 87 8.63 17.09 11.78
N ARG A 88 8.62 16.10 10.87
CA ARG A 88 8.09 16.31 9.52
C ARG A 88 6.58 16.59 9.55
N ALA A 89 5.82 15.88 10.37
CA ALA A 89 4.39 16.11 10.52
C ALA A 89 4.10 17.53 11.02
N GLU A 90 4.88 18.05 11.98
CA GLU A 90 4.75 19.44 12.45
C GLU A 90 4.92 20.44 11.29
N GLN A 91 5.99 20.31 10.50
CA GLN A 91 6.24 21.15 9.33
C GLN A 91 5.12 21.06 8.29
N VAL A 92 4.61 19.85 8.03
CA VAL A 92 3.51 19.59 7.09
C VAL A 92 2.29 20.42 7.47
N PHE A 93 1.93 20.46 8.75
CA PHE A 93 0.76 21.22 9.22
C PHE A 93 1.02 22.73 9.28
N GLU A 94 2.20 23.15 9.73
CA GLU A 94 2.58 24.57 9.80
C GLU A 94 2.59 25.21 8.40
N GLN A 95 3.24 24.55 7.45
CA GLN A 95 3.45 25.05 6.09
C GLN A 95 2.30 24.68 5.15
N LYS A 96 1.44 23.72 5.53
CA LYS A 96 0.31 23.22 4.74
C LYS A 96 0.74 22.72 3.37
N VAL A 97 1.80 21.89 3.34
CA VAL A 97 2.50 21.45 2.12
C VAL A 97 1.59 20.80 1.07
N TRP A 98 0.45 20.22 1.47
CA TRP A 98 -0.56 19.68 0.54
C TRP A 98 -1.17 20.74 -0.38
N ARG A 99 -1.15 22.02 0.02
CA ARG A 99 -1.60 23.13 -0.83
C ARG A 99 -0.64 23.40 -1.98
N GLU A 100 0.65 23.18 -1.75
CA GLU A 100 1.67 23.30 -2.79
C GLU A 100 1.58 22.14 -3.76
N GLN A 101 1.44 20.91 -3.25
CA GLN A 101 1.19 19.73 -4.10
C GLN A 101 -0.09 19.87 -4.92
N LEU A 102 -1.17 20.42 -4.34
CA LEU A 102 -2.41 20.68 -5.08
C LEU A 102 -2.20 21.75 -6.17
N ARG A 103 -1.37 22.75 -5.92
CA ARG A 103 -1.01 23.78 -6.91
C ARG A 103 -0.23 23.14 -8.05
N GLU A 104 0.85 22.42 -7.74
CA GLU A 104 1.65 21.68 -8.73
C GLU A 104 0.78 20.73 -9.56
N TRP A 105 -0.11 19.98 -8.91
CA TRP A 105 -1.05 19.12 -9.61
C TRP A 105 -1.89 19.91 -10.62
N ASN A 106 -2.52 21.01 -10.20
CA ASN A 106 -3.43 21.76 -11.07
C ASN A 106 -2.72 22.55 -12.17
N GLU A 107 -1.49 23.01 -11.92
CA GLU A 107 -0.76 23.92 -12.81
C GLU A 107 0.27 23.20 -13.70
N VAL A 108 0.74 22.00 -13.31
CA VAL A 108 1.85 21.29 -13.97
C VAL A 108 1.50 19.86 -14.37
N CYS A 109 1.00 19.02 -13.44
CA CYS A 109 0.84 17.58 -13.71
C CYS A 109 -0.47 17.19 -14.40
N LYS A 110 -1.58 17.81 -13.99
CA LYS A 110 -2.92 17.60 -14.54
C LYS A 110 -3.17 18.16 -15.95
N PRO A 111 -2.67 19.38 -16.32
CA PRO A 111 -3.12 20.10 -17.51
C PRO A 111 -3.17 19.27 -18.80
#